data_AF-A0A1D7XHJ2-F1
#
_entry.id   AF-A0A1D7XHJ2-F1
#
_cell.length_a   1.000
_cell.length_b   1.000
_cell.length_c   1.000
_cell.angle_alpha   90.00
_cell.angle_beta   90.00
_cell.angle_gamma   90.00
#
_symmetry.space_group_name_H-M   'P 1'
#
loop_
_entity.id
_entity.type
_entity.pdbx_description
1 polymer ?
#
loop_
_entity_poly.entity_id
_entity_poly.type
_entity_poly.pdbx_seq_one_letter_code
_entity_poly.pdbx_strand_id
1 'polypeptide(L)'
;MNEEPIKLLKEMIKLDLRGGLLVALTISILFSFKDASIYFIGIIVSLINFMANVYITISFLGNGNKNKKTNKYIKMSMPLKIGIVILIALPFMRNIRYISYFMCGFISHYVFFIFNCIKREKGSV
;
A
#
# COMPACT_ATOMS: atom_id res chain seq x y z
N MET A 1 1.34 -4.39 -23.74
CA MET A 1 1.22 -3.96 -22.33
C MET A 1 1.46 -5.20 -21.47
N ASN A 2 2.50 -5.26 -20.63
CA ASN A 2 2.75 -6.46 -19.81
C ASN A 2 1.57 -6.65 -18.85
N GLU A 3 0.85 -7.77 -18.96
CA GLU A 3 -0.36 -8.02 -18.16
C GLU A 3 -0.05 -8.47 -16.72
N GLU A 4 1.14 -9.00 -16.49
CA GLU A 4 1.57 -9.53 -15.19
C GLU A 4 1.52 -8.52 -14.03
N PRO A 5 2.05 -7.29 -14.14
CA PRO A 5 1.99 -6.31 -13.05
C PRO A 5 0.56 -5.80 -12.79
N ILE A 6 -0.31 -5.80 -13.81
CA ILE A 6 -1.73 -5.44 -13.66
C ILE A 6 -2.50 -6.55 -12.94
N LYS A 7 -2.20 -7.81 -13.24
CA LYS A 7 -2.79 -8.97 -12.56
C LYS A 7 -2.37 -9.02 -11.09
N LEU A 8 -1.09 -8.76 -10.80
CA LEU A 8 -0.56 -8.59 -9.45
C LEU A 8 -1.29 -7.49 -8.66
N LEU A 9 -1.48 -6.33 -9.29
CA LEU A 9 -2.19 -5.21 -8.68
C LEU A 9 -3.62 -5.62 -8.29
N LYS A 10 -4.36 -6.27 -9.20
CA LYS A 10 -5.73 -6.74 -8.92
C LYS A 10 -5.79 -7.75 -7.78
N GLU A 11 -4.86 -8.70 -7.74
CA GLU A 11 -4.80 -9.68 -6.65
C GLU A 11 -4.50 -9.01 -5.31
N MET A 12 -3.57 -8.06 -5.27
CA MET A 12 -3.23 -7.30 -4.06
C MET A 12 -4.39 -6.44 -3.59
N ILE A 13 -5.05 -5.69 -4.48
CA ILE A 13 -6.27 -4.93 -4.14
C ILE A 13 -7.30 -5.86 -3.49
N LYS A 14 -7.52 -7.05 -4.04
CA LYS A 14 -8.48 -8.01 -3.50
C LYS A 14 -8.06 -8.54 -2.13
N LEU A 15 -6.77 -8.82 -1.94
CA LEU A 15 -6.21 -9.34 -0.70
C LEU A 15 -6.20 -8.28 0.40
N ASP A 16 -5.78 -7.06 0.09
CA ASP A 16 -5.76 -5.94 1.04
C ASP A 16 -7.16 -5.48 1.41
N LEU A 17 -8.10 -5.40 0.47
CA LEU A 17 -9.49 -5.10 0.83
C LEU A 17 -10.06 -6.21 1.70
N ARG A 18 -9.89 -7.49 1.34
CA ARG A 18 -10.53 -8.59 2.06
C ARG A 18 -9.87 -8.85 3.42
N GLY A 19 -8.53 -8.88 3.46
CA GLY A 19 -7.74 -9.05 4.68
C GLY A 19 -7.81 -7.82 5.58
N GLY A 20 -7.71 -6.62 4.99
CA GLY A 20 -7.87 -5.36 5.69
C GLY A 20 -9.25 -5.18 6.30
N LEU A 21 -10.32 -5.55 5.57
CA LEU A 21 -11.68 -5.51 6.10
C LEU A 21 -11.86 -6.49 7.27
N LEU A 22 -11.33 -7.71 7.17
CA LEU A 22 -11.38 -8.69 8.26
C LEU A 22 -10.70 -8.15 9.52
N VAL A 23 -9.49 -7.60 9.39
CA VAL A 23 -8.76 -7.03 10.54
C VAL A 23 -9.47 -5.79 11.09
N ALA A 24 -10.00 -4.92 10.23
CA ALA A 24 -10.78 -3.76 10.66
C ALA A 24 -12.04 -4.20 11.44
N LEU A 25 -12.71 -5.27 11.00
CA LEU A 25 -13.85 -5.84 11.71
C LEU A 25 -13.46 -6.35 13.11
N THR A 26 -12.34 -7.07 13.21
CA THR A 26 -11.81 -7.54 14.50
C THR A 26 -11.49 -6.36 15.42
N ILE A 27 -10.86 -5.29 14.91
CA ILE A 27 -10.56 -4.07 15.68
C ILE A 27 -11.85 -3.38 16.13
N SER A 28 -12.88 -3.34 15.26
CA SER A 28 -14.16 -2.73 15.60
C SER A 28 -14.88 -3.46 16.75
N ILE A 29 -14.70 -4.79 16.85
CA ILE A 29 -15.27 -5.61 17.92
C ILE A 29 -14.48 -5.42 19.22
N LEU A 30 -13.14 -5.34 19.14
CA LEU A 30 -12.26 -5.29 20.31
C LEU A 30 -12.09 -3.88 20.92
N PHE A 31 -12.20 -2.83 20.13
CA PHE A 31 -11.90 -1.46 20.56
C PHE A 31 -13.04 -0.49 20.27
N SER A 32 -13.13 0.00 19.02
CA SER A 32 -14.16 0.95 18.62
C SER A 32 -14.23 1.06 17.10
N PHE A 33 -15.41 1.43 16.59
CA PHE A 33 -15.63 1.68 15.17
C PHE A 33 -14.73 2.82 14.63
N LYS A 34 -14.42 3.82 15.48
CA LYS A 34 -13.50 4.92 15.12
C LYS A 34 -12.08 4.41 14.86
N ASP A 35 -11.58 3.52 15.72
CA ASP A 35 -10.24 2.94 15.59
C ASP A 35 -10.15 2.05 14.33
N ALA A 36 -11.18 1.25 14.07
CA ALA A 36 -11.29 0.44 12.87
C ALA A 36 -11.31 1.28 11.58
N SER A 37 -12.01 2.41 11.61
CA SER A 37 -12.09 3.32 10.46
C SER A 37 -10.73 3.95 10.13
N ILE A 38 -9.97 4.35 11.15
CA ILE A 38 -8.63 4.93 11.00
C ILE A 38 -7.64 3.88 10.47
N TYR A 39 -7.72 2.65 10.97
CA TYR A 39 -6.95 1.52 10.43
C TYR A 39 -7.27 1.28 8.95
N PHE A 40 -8.55 1.30 8.57
CA PHE A 40 -8.97 1.10 7.18
C PHE A 40 -8.50 2.22 6.24
N ILE A 41 -8.51 3.47 6.72
CA ILE A 41 -7.92 4.62 6.00
C ILE A 41 -6.42 4.37 5.77
N GLY A 42 -5.69 3.85 6.76
CA GLY A 42 -4.28 3.48 6.61
C GLY A 42 -4.03 2.48 5.47
N ILE A 43 -4.90 1.47 5.36
CA ILE A 43 -4.83 0.48 4.26
C ILE A 43 -5.11 1.13 2.91
N ILE A 44 -6.15 1.96 2.80
CA ILE A 44 -6.49 2.66 1.55
C ILE A 44 -5.34 3.54 1.08
N VAL A 45 -4.76 4.32 2.00
CA VAL A 45 -3.61 5.20 1.70
C VAL A 45 -2.42 4.38 1.20
N SER A 46 -2.13 3.25 1.84
CA SER A 46 -1.07 2.35 1.41
C SER A 46 -1.34 1.75 0.04
N LEU A 47 -2.58 1.37 -0.25
CA LEU A 47 -3.00 0.83 -1.54
C LEU A 47 -2.86 1.85 -2.67
N ILE A 48 -3.25 3.11 -2.44
CA ILE A 48 -3.06 4.22 -3.40
C ILE A 48 -1.57 4.43 -3.66
N ASN A 49 -0.76 4.44 -2.59
CA ASN A 49 0.70 4.57 -2.71
C ASN A 49 1.31 3.44 -3.54
N PHE A 50 0.83 2.20 -3.34
CA PHE A 50 1.25 1.04 -4.11
C PHE A 50 0.81 1.12 -5.58
N MET A 51 -0.45 1.49 -5.86
CA MET A 51 -0.94 1.70 -7.24
C MET A 51 -0.12 2.75 -7.97
N ALA A 52 0.17 3.88 -7.33
CA ALA A 52 1.03 4.92 -7.90
C ALA A 52 2.44 4.37 -8.20
N ASN A 53 2.98 3.53 -7.31
CA ASN A 53 4.29 2.91 -7.51
C ASN A 53 4.31 1.92 -8.68
N VAL A 54 3.29 1.07 -8.80
CA VAL A 54 3.15 0.13 -9.92
C VAL A 54 2.95 0.87 -11.23
N TYR A 55 2.11 1.91 -11.27
CA TYR A 55 1.88 2.71 -12.47
C TYR A 55 3.15 3.42 -12.95
N ILE A 56 3.89 4.06 -12.04
CA ILE A 56 5.20 4.65 -12.34
C ILE A 56 6.16 3.54 -12.83
N THR A 57 6.20 2.39 -12.18
CA THR A 57 7.09 1.30 -12.60
C THR A 57 6.74 0.80 -14.01
N ILE A 58 5.48 0.53 -14.32
CA ILE A 58 5.05 0.06 -15.65
C ILE A 58 5.33 1.10 -16.73
N SER A 59 4.94 2.36 -16.49
CA SER A 59 5.10 3.45 -17.47
C SER A 59 6.56 3.73 -17.80
N PHE A 60 7.47 3.60 -16.82
CA PHE A 60 8.88 3.88 -17.00
C PHE A 60 9.74 2.66 -17.38
N LEU A 61 9.34 1.44 -17.02
CA LEU A 61 10.05 0.20 -17.36
C LEU A 61 9.63 -0.36 -18.72
N GLY A 62 8.37 -0.14 -19.13
CA GLY A 62 7.85 -0.57 -20.44
C GLY A 62 8.40 0.24 -21.63
N ASN A 63 8.82 1.49 -21.39
CA ASN A 63 9.64 2.23 -22.33
C ASN A 63 11.10 1.79 -22.12
N GLY A 64 11.58 0.85 -22.94
CA GLY A 64 12.90 0.18 -22.85
C GLY A 64 14.15 1.06 -22.92
N ASN A 65 14.06 2.35 -22.60
CA ASN A 65 15.17 3.27 -22.54
C ASN A 65 15.77 3.23 -21.13
N LYS A 66 16.84 2.45 -20.95
CA LYS A 66 17.69 2.31 -19.75
C LYS A 66 18.43 3.63 -19.41
N ASN A 67 17.70 4.74 -19.37
CA ASN A 67 18.28 6.07 -19.27
C ASN A 67 18.35 6.51 -17.80
N LYS A 68 19.50 7.05 -17.40
CA LYS A 68 19.81 7.57 -16.05
C LYS A 68 18.74 8.55 -15.51
N LYS A 69 18.00 9.21 -16.41
CA LYS A 69 16.84 10.08 -16.13
C LYS A 69 15.66 9.33 -15.51
N THR A 70 15.33 8.13 -15.97
CA THR A 70 14.22 7.31 -15.45
C THR A 70 14.39 6.97 -13.98
N ASN A 71 15.62 6.62 -13.57
CA ASN A 71 15.96 6.35 -12.17
C ASN A 71 15.85 7.63 -11.30
N LYS A 72 16.08 8.81 -11.89
CA LYS A 72 15.93 10.10 -11.18
C LYS A 72 14.45 10.41 -10.89
N TYR A 73 13.53 10.18 -11.83
CA TYR A 73 12.09 10.39 -11.60
C TYR A 73 11.50 9.40 -10.59
N ILE A 74 11.92 8.13 -10.65
CA ILE A 74 11.53 7.12 -9.67
C ILE A 74 12.00 7.52 -8.26
N LYS A 75 13.26 7.96 -8.12
CA LYS A 75 13.80 8.46 -6.83
C LYS A 75 13.12 9.74 -6.36
N MET A 76 12.81 10.67 -7.27
CA MET A 76 12.14 11.94 -6.94
C MET A 76 10.66 11.75 -6.55
N SER A 77 10.03 10.65 -6.96
CA SER A 77 8.67 10.30 -6.52
C SER A 77 8.61 9.82 -5.06
N MET A 78 9.71 9.29 -4.49
CA MET A 78 9.74 8.77 -3.11
C MET A 78 9.42 9.81 -2.03
N PRO A 79 10.05 11.00 -2.00
CA PRO A 79 9.73 12.00 -0.98
C PRO A 79 8.29 12.53 -1.10
N LEU A 80 7.74 12.64 -2.31
CA LEU A 80 6.33 13.01 -2.53
C LEU A 80 5.37 11.96 -1.96
N LYS A 81 5.68 10.67 -2.13
CA LYS A 81 4.90 9.56 -1.57
C LYS A 81 4.87 9.60 -0.03
N ILE A 82 6.03 9.78 0.59
CA ILE A 82 6.16 9.88 2.04
C ILE A 82 5.44 11.15 2.55
N GLY A 83 5.58 12.27 1.84
CA GLY A 83 4.91 13.53 2.16
C GLY A 83 3.39 13.41 2.19
N ILE A 84 2.79 12.74 1.20
CA ILE A 84 1.33 12.50 1.14
C ILE A 84 0.86 11.64 2.32
N VAL A 85 1.58 10.56 2.64
CA VAL A 85 1.24 9.71 3.78
C VAL A 85 1.30 10.49 5.09
N ILE A 86 2.34 11.31 5.27
CA ILE A 86 2.48 12.17 6.46
C ILE A 86 1.36 13.21 6.51
N LEU A 87 1.04 13.87 5.40
CA LEU A 87 -0.05 14.85 5.32
C LEU A 87 -1.41 14.25 5.70
N ILE A 88 -1.68 13.01 5.29
CA ILE A 88 -2.91 12.30 5.65
C ILE A 88 -2.89 11.85 7.12
N ALA A 89 -1.70 11.58 7.68
CA ALA A 89 -1.53 11.23 9.08
C ALA A 89 -1.64 12.44 10.03
N LEU A 90 -1.30 13.67 9.58
CA LEU A 90 -1.36 14.92 10.36
C LEU A 90 -2.67 15.12 11.17
N PRO A 91 -3.88 15.00 10.58
CA PRO A 91 -5.13 15.19 11.34
C PRO A 91 -5.30 14.17 12.48
N PHE A 92 -4.65 13.01 12.40
CA PHE A 92 -4.69 11.96 13.42
C PHE A 92 -3.57 12.11 14.47
N MET A 93 -2.61 13.02 14.27
CA MET A 93 -1.47 13.21 15.18
C MET A 93 -1.86 13.69 16.58
N ARG A 94 -3.07 14.23 16.73
CA ARG A 94 -3.57 14.71 18.02
C ARG A 94 -3.77 13.59 19.05
N ASN A 95 -3.88 12.33 18.61
CA ASN A 95 -4.05 11.19 19.51
C ASN A 95 -3.14 10.03 19.09
N ILE A 96 -2.18 9.68 19.95
CA ILE A 96 -1.18 8.63 19.71
C ILE A 96 -1.84 7.29 19.37
N ARG A 97 -3.00 6.98 19.99
CA ARG A 97 -3.76 5.75 19.70
C ARG A 97 -4.21 5.69 18.24
N TYR A 98 -4.65 6.81 17.67
CA TYR A 98 -5.08 6.88 16.27
C TYR A 98 -3.90 6.77 15.31
N ILE A 99 -2.76 7.38 15.64
CA ILE A 99 -1.52 7.22 14.87
C ILE A 99 -1.10 5.75 14.85
N SER A 100 -1.16 5.04 16.00
CA SER A 100 -0.77 3.63 16.04
C SER A 100 -1.67 2.75 15.18
N TYR A 101 -2.99 2.97 15.17
CA TYR A 101 -3.88 2.21 14.29
C TYR A 101 -3.66 2.51 12.81
N PHE A 102 -3.44 3.78 12.46
CA PHE A 102 -3.09 4.17 11.10
C PHE A 102 -1.78 3.51 10.63
N MET A 103 -0.75 3.53 11.46
CA MET A 103 0.54 2.89 11.18
C MET A 103 0.42 1.38 11.07
N CYS A 104 -0.35 0.72 11.95
CA CYS A 104 -0.62 -0.71 11.86
C CYS A 104 -1.33 -1.07 10.54
N GLY A 105 -2.29 -0.25 10.09
CA GLY A 105 -2.95 -0.45 8.78
C GLY A 105 -1.97 -0.30 7.62
N PHE A 106 -1.12 0.72 7.68
CA PHE A 106 -0.10 0.96 6.67
C PHE A 106 0.93 -0.18 6.60
N ILE A 107 1.43 -0.66 7.74
CA ILE A 107 2.40 -1.77 7.81
C ILE A 107 1.76 -3.09 7.35
N SER A 108 0.50 -3.34 7.71
CA SER A 108 -0.20 -4.58 7.35
C SER A 108 -0.27 -4.79 5.84
N HIS A 109 -0.46 -3.71 5.06
CA HIS A 109 -0.37 -3.77 3.61
C HIS A 109 0.97 -4.34 3.12
N TYR A 110 2.10 -3.89 3.67
CA TYR A 110 3.42 -4.42 3.27
C TYR A 110 3.60 -5.88 3.67
N VAL A 111 3.03 -6.31 4.80
CA VAL A 111 3.06 -7.72 5.21
C VAL A 111 2.26 -8.58 4.23
N PHE A 112 1.05 -8.17 3.86
CA PHE A 112 0.25 -8.85 2.83
C PHE A 112 0.95 -8.86 1.47
N PHE A 113 1.60 -7.77 1.10
CA PHE A 113 2.38 -7.65 -0.13
C PHE A 113 3.51 -8.69 -0.18
N ILE A 114 4.35 -8.73 0.86
CA ILE A 114 5.48 -9.67 0.97
C ILE A 114 4.98 -11.12 0.94
N PHE A 115 3.93 -11.42 1.71
CA PHE A 115 3.33 -12.75 1.75
C PHE A 115 2.83 -13.20 0.37
N ASN A 116 2.16 -12.32 -0.37
CA ASN A 116 1.67 -12.63 -1.71
C ASN A 116 2.83 -12.84 -2.71
N CYS A 117 3.91 -12.07 -2.57
CA CYS A 117 5.12 -12.23 -3.38
C CYS A 117 5.76 -13.62 -3.17
N ILE A 118 5.97 -14.01 -1.90
CA ILE A 118 6.53 -15.32 -1.53
C ILE A 118 5.61 -16.46 -2.01
N LYS A 119 4.28 -16.29 -1.89
CA LYS A 119 3.32 -17.30 -2.35
C LYS A 119 3.39 -17.51 -3.86
N ARG A 120 3.59 -16.45 -4.66
CA ARG A 120 3.76 -16.57 -6.12
C ARG A 120 5.08 -17.23 -6.51
N GLU A 121 6.19 -16.95 -5.82
CA GLU A 121 7.46 -17.66 -6.05
C GLU A 121 7.32 -19.17 -5.80
N LYS A 122 6.57 -19.57 -4.76
CA LYS A 122 6.34 -20.99 -4.45
C LYS A 122 5.30 -21.68 -5.34
N GLY A 123 4.49 -20.91 -6.09
CA GLY A 123 3.47 -21.43 -7.01
C GLY A 123 3.94 -21.57 -8.46
N SER A 124 5.20 -21.27 -8.75
CA SER A 124 5.83 -21.46 -10.07
C SER A 124 6.55 -22.81 -10.15
N VAL A 125 5.84 -23.89 -9.82
CA VAL A 125 6.20 -25.29 -10.11
C VAL A 125 5.13 -25.92 -10.97
#